data_AF-A0A511XGN6-F1
#
_entry.id   AF-A0A511XGN6-F1
#
_cell.length_a   1.000
_cell.length_b   1.000
_cell.length_c   1.000
_cell.angle_alpha   90.00
_cell.angle_beta   90.00
_cell.angle_gamma   90.00
#
_symmetry.space_group_name_H-M   'P 1'
#
loop_
_entity.id
_entity.type
_entity.pdbx_description
1 polymer ?
#
loop_
_entity_poly.entity_id
_entity_poly.type
_entity_poly.pdbx_seq_one_letter_code
_entity_poly.pdbx_strand_id
1 'polypeptide(L)'
;MTTTHDLPTIAGWWQGNDISWREKLGLIHSDAELNKAKKTRERDRQALWEALTPEAKRVGDGSSGDYAKPSGEKADQEGRRQSNRIPEISEAGAEEIVDKVIRFVGGTDCPVAIIPVEDLLGLSEQPNIPGTIAVHPNWCRRYPNVSKSLLSRRAVLKRLAALRSERPER
;
A
#
# COMPACT_ATOMS: atom_id res chain seq x y z
N MET A 1 -4.98 9.82 -3.28
CA MET A 1 -5.21 9.36 -1.89
C MET A 1 -4.93 7.86 -1.85
N THR A 2 -4.45 7.31 -0.74
CA THR A 2 -4.14 5.86 -0.63
C THR A 2 -5.38 5.02 -0.30
N THR A 3 -6.17 5.43 0.69
CA THR A 3 -7.42 4.77 1.11
C THR A 3 -8.39 5.81 1.69
N THR A 4 -9.61 5.41 2.03
CA THR A 4 -10.62 6.24 2.73
C THR A 4 -10.98 5.63 4.08
N HIS A 5 -11.80 6.32 4.87
CA HIS A 5 -12.26 5.78 6.15
C HIS A 5 -13.18 4.54 6.02
N ASP A 6 -13.78 4.32 4.85
CA ASP A 6 -14.66 3.18 4.57
C ASP A 6 -13.92 1.95 4.00
N LEU A 7 -12.65 2.14 3.63
CA LEU A 7 -11.80 1.12 3.04
C LEU A 7 -10.77 0.64 4.08
N PRO A 8 -10.20 -0.57 3.90
CA PRO A 8 -9.08 -0.99 4.70
C PRO A 8 -7.87 -0.06 4.54
N THR A 9 -7.06 0.00 5.60
CA THR A 9 -5.72 0.57 5.50
C THR A 9 -4.89 -0.24 4.51
N ILE A 10 -3.83 0.34 3.95
CA ILE A 10 -2.94 -0.38 3.03
C ILE A 10 -2.32 -1.59 3.71
N ALA A 11 -1.88 -1.44 4.96
CA ALA A 11 -1.32 -2.54 5.74
C ALA A 11 -2.36 -3.64 6.03
N GLY A 12 -3.60 -3.29 6.36
CA GLY A 12 -4.68 -4.24 6.60
C GLY A 12 -5.12 -4.96 5.33
N TRP A 13 -5.21 -4.22 4.23
CA TRP A 13 -5.52 -4.77 2.91
C TRP A 13 -4.43 -5.74 2.43
N TRP A 14 -3.15 -5.40 2.59
CA TRP A 14 -2.06 -6.30 2.21
C TRP A 14 -2.11 -7.64 2.96
N GLN A 15 -2.45 -7.58 4.26
CA GLN A 15 -2.54 -8.74 5.13
C GLN A 15 -3.85 -9.53 5.01
N GLY A 16 -4.88 -8.97 4.36
CA GLY A 16 -6.18 -9.63 4.21
C GLY A 16 -7.16 -9.38 5.36
N ASN A 17 -6.86 -8.44 6.27
CA ASN A 17 -7.62 -8.21 7.48
C ASN A 17 -9.09 -7.86 7.22
N ASP A 18 -9.37 -7.12 6.14
CA ASP A 18 -10.74 -6.77 5.74
C ASP A 18 -11.55 -7.98 5.29
N ILE A 19 -10.92 -8.95 4.62
CA ILE A 19 -11.56 -10.21 4.23
C ILE A 19 -11.85 -11.03 5.49
N SER A 20 -10.87 -11.14 6.40
CA SER A 20 -11.05 -11.82 7.68
C SER A 20 -12.15 -11.19 8.54
N TRP A 21 -12.24 -9.86 8.56
CA TRP A 21 -13.33 -9.16 9.23
C TRP A 21 -14.67 -9.48 8.58
N ARG A 22 -14.79 -9.37 7.25
CA ARG A 22 -16.04 -9.67 6.55
C ARG A 22 -16.50 -11.11 6.75
N GLU A 23 -15.58 -12.07 6.75
CA GLU A 23 -15.85 -13.47 7.08
C GLU A 23 -16.38 -13.60 8.52
N LYS A 24 -15.66 -13.04 9.50
CA LYS A 24 -16.05 -13.09 10.92
C LYS A 24 -17.41 -12.46 11.21
N LEU A 25 -17.79 -11.45 10.42
CA LEU A 25 -19.04 -10.71 10.58
C LEU A 25 -20.21 -11.30 9.76
N GLY A 26 -20.00 -12.42 9.06
CA GLY A 26 -21.03 -13.03 8.22
C GLY A 26 -21.40 -12.23 6.97
N LEU A 27 -20.51 -11.32 6.54
CA LEU A 27 -20.67 -10.51 5.32
C LEU A 27 -20.15 -11.21 4.06
N ILE A 28 -19.60 -12.42 4.23
CA ILE A 28 -19.30 -13.38 3.16
C ILE A 28 -20.21 -14.57 3.41
N HIS A 29 -21.06 -14.91 2.44
CA HIS A 29 -22.18 -15.82 2.64
C HIS A 29 -21.88 -17.26 2.23
N SER A 30 -20.70 -17.51 1.66
CA SER A 30 -20.26 -18.86 1.28
C SER A 30 -18.74 -18.99 1.15
N ASP A 31 -18.25 -20.22 1.24
CA ASP A 31 -16.85 -20.56 0.97
C ASP A 31 -16.43 -20.19 -0.47
N ALA A 32 -17.36 -20.28 -1.42
CA ALA A 32 -17.12 -19.88 -2.80
C ALA A 32 -16.84 -18.37 -2.91
N GLU A 33 -17.60 -17.54 -2.20
CA GLU A 33 -17.37 -16.09 -2.13
C GLU A 33 -16.06 -15.76 -1.41
N LEU A 34 -15.75 -16.44 -0.29
CA LEU A 34 -14.49 -16.26 0.44
C LEU A 34 -13.28 -16.58 -0.45
N ASN A 35 -13.33 -17.73 -1.12
CA ASN A 35 -12.27 -18.16 -2.04
C ASN A 35 -12.12 -17.20 -3.22
N LYS A 36 -13.24 -16.67 -3.74
CA LYS A 36 -13.21 -15.63 -4.78
C LYS A 36 -12.53 -14.36 -4.26
N ALA A 37 -12.87 -13.88 -3.07
CA ALA A 37 -12.27 -12.69 -2.46
C ALA A 37 -10.75 -12.86 -2.26
N LYS A 38 -10.30 -14.02 -1.75
CA LYS A 38 -8.88 -14.34 -1.57
C LYS A 38 -8.13 -14.38 -2.90
N LYS A 39 -8.69 -15.03 -3.94
CA LYS A 39 -8.10 -15.05 -5.29
C LYS A 39 -8.02 -13.67 -5.94
N THR A 40 -9.05 -12.83 -5.75
CA THR A 40 -9.01 -11.44 -6.20
C THR A 40 -7.90 -10.68 -5.48
N ARG A 41 -7.79 -10.81 -4.15
CA ARG A 41 -6.71 -10.18 -3.36
C ARG A 41 -5.32 -10.61 -3.80
N GLU A 42 -5.12 -11.86 -4.20
CA GLU A 42 -3.83 -12.32 -4.74
C GLU A 42 -3.49 -11.61 -6.06
N ARG A 43 -4.44 -11.53 -6.99
CA ARG A 43 -4.27 -10.82 -8.27
C ARG A 43 -4.00 -9.33 -8.07
N ASP A 44 -4.78 -8.69 -7.18
CA ASP A 44 -4.63 -7.26 -6.92
C ASP A 44 -3.28 -6.94 -6.28
N ARG A 45 -2.77 -7.80 -5.37
CA ARG A 45 -1.44 -7.62 -4.77
C ARG A 45 -0.33 -7.72 -5.80
N GLN A 46 -0.44 -8.65 -6.74
CA GLN A 46 0.50 -8.78 -7.85
C GLN A 46 0.47 -7.52 -8.74
N ALA A 47 -0.73 -7.07 -9.14
CA ALA A 47 -0.88 -5.88 -9.96
C ALA A 47 -0.38 -4.61 -9.26
N LEU A 48 -0.67 -4.46 -7.96
CA LEU A 48 -0.14 -3.37 -7.15
C LEU A 48 1.39 -3.42 -7.10
N TRP A 49 1.98 -4.60 -6.85
CA TRP A 49 3.43 -4.75 -6.82
C TRP A 49 4.09 -4.35 -8.13
N GLU A 50 3.55 -4.82 -9.26
CA GLU A 50 4.02 -4.46 -10.61
C GLU A 50 3.93 -2.96 -10.88
N ALA A 51 2.87 -2.28 -10.42
CA ALA A 51 2.74 -0.84 -10.56
C ALA A 51 3.74 -0.06 -9.68
N LEU A 52 4.17 -0.63 -8.56
CA LEU A 52 5.10 -0.01 -7.61
C LEU A 52 6.58 -0.24 -7.97
N THR A 53 6.90 -1.14 -8.90
CA THR A 53 8.28 -1.39 -9.33
C THR A 53 8.73 -0.39 -10.42
N PRO A 54 10.00 0.04 -10.44
CA PRO A 54 10.50 1.10 -11.31
C PRO A 54 10.34 0.85 -12.82
N GLU A 55 10.18 -0.40 -13.25
CA GLU A 55 9.97 -0.76 -14.65
C GLU A 55 8.66 -0.19 -15.21
N ALA A 56 7.63 -0.02 -14.37
CA ALA A 56 6.35 0.55 -14.76
C ALA A 56 6.43 2.07 -15.07
N LYS A 57 7.39 2.81 -14.48
CA LYS A 57 7.56 4.25 -14.72
C LYS A 57 8.12 4.59 -16.10
N ARG A 58 8.72 3.63 -16.84
CA ARG A 58 9.44 3.90 -18.11
C ARG A 58 8.56 3.97 -19.35
N VAL A 59 7.26 3.66 -19.26
CA VAL A 59 6.36 3.62 -20.44
C VAL A 59 5.65 4.98 -20.68
N GLY A 60 5.93 6.00 -19.88
CA GLY A 60 5.21 7.29 -19.89
C GLY A 60 5.88 8.49 -20.57
N ASP A 61 7.10 8.37 -21.10
CA ASP A 61 7.78 9.49 -21.79
C ASP A 61 7.92 9.17 -23.29
N GLY A 62 6.91 9.57 -24.05
CA GLY A 62 6.92 9.56 -25.50
C GLY A 62 7.77 10.70 -26.04
N SER A 63 9.06 10.47 -26.21
CA SER A 63 9.96 11.30 -27.02
C SER A 63 10.87 10.38 -27.84
N SER A 64 10.62 10.38 -29.14
CA SER A 64 11.30 9.67 -30.23
C SER A 64 12.84 9.65 -30.15
N GLY A 65 13.47 8.51 -30.47
CA GLY A 65 14.89 8.46 -30.82
C GLY A 65 15.56 7.10 -30.61
N ASP A 66 15.74 6.36 -31.70
CA ASP A 66 16.70 5.27 -31.98
C ASP A 66 17.31 4.46 -30.81
N TYR A 67 16.93 3.18 -30.77
CA TYR A 67 17.50 2.17 -29.88
C TYR A 67 18.92 1.75 -30.30
N ALA A 68 19.94 2.31 -29.67
CA ALA A 68 21.23 1.64 -29.49
C ALA A 68 21.20 0.82 -28.19
N LYS A 69 21.30 -0.52 -28.29
CA LYS A 69 21.43 -1.41 -27.12
C LYS A 69 22.81 -1.22 -26.47
N PRO A 70 22.92 -1.02 -25.14
CA PRO A 70 24.18 -1.25 -24.46
C PRO A 70 24.34 -2.75 -24.19
N SER A 71 25.38 -3.32 -24.77
CA SER A 71 25.93 -4.62 -24.43
C SER A 71 26.74 -4.51 -23.13
N GLY A 72 26.32 -5.25 -22.09
CA GLY A 72 27.16 -5.59 -20.95
C GLY A 72 26.51 -5.32 -19.60
N GLU A 73 25.85 -6.31 -19.00
CA GLU A 73 25.42 -6.24 -17.59
C GLU A 73 25.12 -7.66 -17.06
N LYS A 74 26.16 -8.41 -16.69
CA LYS A 74 26.02 -9.69 -15.95
C LYS A 74 26.21 -9.54 -14.44
N ALA A 75 26.49 -8.34 -13.92
CA ALA A 75 26.96 -8.16 -12.54
C ALA A 75 25.89 -7.78 -11.50
N ASP A 76 24.61 -7.63 -11.86
CA ASP A 76 23.58 -7.12 -10.93
C ASP A 76 22.26 -7.92 -10.97
N GLN A 77 22.31 -9.16 -11.47
CA GLN A 77 21.11 -9.99 -11.60
C GLN A 77 20.57 -10.49 -10.25
N GLU A 78 21.44 -10.68 -9.25
CA GLU A 78 21.07 -11.27 -7.96
C GLU A 78 20.43 -10.24 -7.01
N GLY A 79 20.98 -9.02 -6.96
CA GLY A 79 20.36 -7.87 -6.29
C GLY A 79 19.02 -7.46 -6.91
N ARG A 80 18.91 -7.49 -8.26
CA ARG A 80 17.64 -7.28 -8.97
C ARG A 80 16.62 -8.39 -8.72
N ARG A 81 17.05 -9.66 -8.64
CA ARG A 81 16.15 -10.80 -8.32
C ARG A 81 15.57 -10.69 -6.91
N GLN A 82 16.36 -10.24 -5.94
CA GLN A 82 15.90 -10.02 -4.57
C GLN A 82 14.99 -8.79 -4.44
N SER A 83 15.27 -7.74 -5.22
CA SER A 83 14.45 -6.52 -5.31
C SER A 83 13.11 -6.72 -6.03
N ASN A 84 12.91 -7.84 -6.75
CA ASN A 84 11.70 -8.06 -7.55
C ASN A 84 10.73 -9.10 -6.96
N ARG A 85 11.00 -9.60 -5.75
CA ARG A 85 10.08 -10.51 -5.05
C ARG A 85 8.94 -9.71 -4.42
N ILE A 86 7.69 -10.14 -4.68
CA ILE A 86 6.53 -9.57 -3.99
C ILE A 86 6.70 -9.71 -2.46
N PRO A 87 6.44 -8.64 -1.67
CA PRO A 87 6.54 -8.71 -0.22
C PRO A 87 5.65 -9.81 0.37
N GLU A 88 6.12 -10.43 1.45
CA GLU A 88 5.36 -11.49 2.13
C GLU A 88 4.09 -10.93 2.80
N ILE A 89 3.13 -11.81 3.08
CA ILE A 89 1.94 -11.47 3.87
C ILE A 89 2.32 -11.47 5.34
N SER A 90 2.99 -10.40 5.76
CA SER A 90 3.47 -10.19 7.12
C SER A 90 3.44 -8.71 7.47
N GLU A 91 3.65 -8.39 8.75
CA GLU A 91 3.76 -7.01 9.20
C GLU A 91 4.91 -6.28 8.49
N ALA A 92 6.07 -6.94 8.33
CA ALA A 92 7.22 -6.37 7.62
C ALA A 92 6.93 -6.14 6.13
N GLY A 93 6.25 -7.08 5.47
CA GLY A 93 5.86 -6.92 4.07
C GLY A 93 4.81 -5.83 3.88
N ALA A 94 3.87 -5.69 4.82
CA ALA A 94 2.88 -4.61 4.84
C ALA A 94 3.55 -3.24 4.99
N GLU A 95 4.53 -3.11 5.90
CA GLU A 95 5.31 -1.88 6.08
C GLU A 95 6.04 -1.46 4.80
N GLU A 96 6.62 -2.41 4.06
CA GLU A 96 7.26 -2.17 2.78
C GLU A 96 6.27 -1.65 1.73
N ILE A 97 5.08 -2.26 1.65
CA ILE A 97 4.05 -1.85 0.70
C ILE A 97 3.50 -0.46 1.03
N VAL A 98 3.28 -0.16 2.31
CA VAL A 98 2.88 1.19 2.75
C VAL A 98 3.89 2.24 2.30
N ASP A 99 5.19 1.99 2.51
CA ASP A 99 6.25 2.90 2.10
C ASP A 99 6.26 3.17 0.58
N LYS A 100 6.07 2.11 -0.22
CA LYS A 100 6.02 2.21 -1.69
C LYS A 100 4.76 2.90 -2.18
N VAL A 101 3.60 2.60 -1.61
CA VAL A 101 2.31 3.23 -1.97
C VAL A 101 2.32 4.73 -1.66
N ILE A 102 2.87 5.14 -0.51
CA ILE A 102 3.01 6.57 -0.16
C ILE A 102 3.89 7.29 -1.18
N ARG A 103 5.01 6.70 -1.60
CA ARG A 103 5.86 7.27 -2.67
C ARG A 103 5.11 7.35 -3.99
N PHE A 104 4.43 6.27 -4.37
CA PHE A 104 3.69 6.20 -5.62
C PHE A 104 2.62 7.29 -5.70
N VAL A 105 1.77 7.41 -4.67
CA VAL A 105 0.74 8.47 -4.60
C VAL A 105 1.37 9.86 -4.53
N GLY A 106 2.45 10.01 -3.76
CA GLY A 106 3.19 11.27 -3.65
C GLY A 106 3.70 11.78 -4.99
N GLY A 107 4.27 10.89 -5.81
CA GLY A 107 4.88 11.19 -7.11
C GLY A 107 3.90 11.27 -8.28
N THR A 108 2.59 11.28 -8.02
CA THR A 108 1.58 11.56 -9.06
C THR A 108 1.47 13.05 -9.37
N ASP A 109 1.05 13.38 -10.60
CA ASP A 109 0.77 14.75 -11.03
C ASP A 109 -0.53 15.35 -10.44
N CYS A 110 -1.24 14.59 -9.60
CA CYS A 110 -2.41 15.11 -8.90
C CYS A 110 -2.00 16.33 -8.05
N PRO A 111 -2.73 17.47 -8.11
CA PRO A 111 -2.37 18.67 -7.35
C PRO A 111 -2.34 18.47 -5.83
N VAL A 112 -3.19 17.57 -5.32
CA VAL A 112 -3.30 17.25 -3.89
C VAL A 112 -3.10 15.75 -3.69
N ALA A 113 -2.17 15.40 -2.82
CA ALA A 113 -2.00 14.03 -2.30
C ALA A 113 -2.46 14.00 -0.84
N ILE A 114 -3.34 13.06 -0.51
CA ILE A 114 -3.84 12.85 0.87
C ILE A 114 -3.43 11.46 1.31
N ILE A 115 -2.78 11.37 2.47
CA ILE A 115 -2.41 10.13 3.14
C ILE A 115 -3.18 10.09 4.48
N PRO A 116 -4.13 9.16 4.67
CA PRO A 116 -4.77 8.95 5.97
C PRO A 116 -3.73 8.66 7.05
N VAL A 117 -4.01 9.09 8.27
CA VAL A 117 -3.06 8.94 9.40
C VAL A 117 -2.81 7.46 9.70
N GLU A 118 -3.80 6.61 9.50
CA GLU A 118 -3.71 5.16 9.67
C GLU A 118 -2.65 4.54 8.76
N ASP A 119 -2.61 4.94 7.48
CA ASP A 119 -1.60 4.48 6.53
C ASP A 119 -0.24 5.06 6.84
N LEU A 120 -0.17 6.35 7.20
CA LEU A 120 1.08 6.98 7.63
C LEU A 120 1.70 6.22 8.81
N LEU A 121 0.86 5.68 9.70
CA LEU A 121 1.24 4.91 10.87
C LEU A 121 1.44 3.41 10.63
N GLY A 122 1.06 2.90 9.45
CA GLY A 122 1.10 1.47 9.14
C GLY A 122 0.09 0.62 9.94
N LEU A 123 -1.01 1.22 10.41
CA LEU A 123 -2.00 0.48 11.19
C LEU A 123 -2.71 -0.54 10.32
N SER A 124 -2.93 -1.74 10.84
CA SER A 124 -3.58 -2.83 10.09
C SER A 124 -5.11 -2.89 10.25
N GLU A 125 -5.66 -2.16 11.21
CA GLU A 125 -7.10 -2.17 11.52
C GLU A 125 -7.82 -1.00 10.87
N GLN A 126 -8.94 -1.29 10.20
CA GLN A 126 -9.77 -0.27 9.56
C GLN A 126 -10.70 0.43 10.58
N PRO A 127 -10.97 1.74 10.41
CA PRO A 127 -11.79 2.50 11.35
C PRO A 127 -13.29 2.24 11.19
N ASN A 128 -13.75 1.87 9.99
CA ASN A 128 -15.13 1.56 9.69
C ASN A 128 -15.26 0.36 8.75
N ILE A 129 -16.29 -0.45 8.93
CA ILE A 129 -16.77 -1.43 7.96
C ILE A 129 -18.18 -1.01 7.53
N PRO A 130 -18.38 -0.49 6.31
CA PRO A 130 -19.70 -0.13 5.81
C PRO A 130 -20.70 -1.29 5.91
N GLY A 131 -21.95 -0.97 6.25
CA GLY A 131 -23.01 -1.97 6.41
C GLY A 131 -23.00 -2.70 7.76
N THR A 132 -22.18 -2.28 8.71
CA THR A 132 -22.16 -2.83 10.08
C THR A 132 -22.50 -1.75 11.11
N ILE A 133 -23.16 -2.16 12.20
CA ILE A 133 -23.56 -1.24 13.28
C ILE A 133 -22.96 -1.70 14.61
N ALA A 134 -23.39 -2.87 15.11
CA ALA A 134 -23.00 -3.34 16.45
C ALA A 134 -21.84 -4.35 16.47
N VAL A 135 -21.46 -4.87 15.30
CA VAL A 135 -20.62 -6.09 15.21
C VAL A 135 -19.14 -5.80 14.92
N HIS A 136 -18.81 -4.57 14.52
CA HIS A 136 -17.44 -4.06 14.41
C HIS A 136 -17.36 -2.74 15.21
N PRO A 137 -16.24 -2.45 15.91
CA PRO A 137 -16.05 -1.19 16.64
C PRO A 137 -15.83 0.01 15.69
N ASN A 138 -16.82 0.29 14.85
CA ASN A 138 -16.83 1.41 13.91
C ASN A 138 -16.68 2.72 14.68
N TRP A 139 -15.79 3.60 14.19
CA TRP A 139 -15.58 4.94 14.77
C TRP A 139 -15.11 4.95 16.23
N CYS A 140 -14.75 3.79 16.79
CA CYS A 140 -14.31 3.65 18.17
C CYS A 140 -12.79 3.47 18.31
N ARG A 141 -12.08 3.25 17.20
CA ARG A 141 -10.63 2.95 17.23
C ARG A 141 -9.82 4.23 17.46
N ARG A 142 -9.12 4.26 18.59
CA ARG A 142 -8.15 5.32 18.92
C ARG A 142 -6.78 4.99 18.33
N TYR A 143 -6.00 6.02 18.02
CA TYR A 143 -4.60 5.84 17.67
C TYR A 143 -3.79 5.31 18.87
N PRO A 144 -2.73 4.50 18.62
CA PRO A 144 -2.05 3.76 19.68
C PRO A 144 -1.26 4.66 20.65
N ASN A 145 -1.01 5.93 20.30
CA ASN A 145 -0.20 6.86 21.08
C ASN A 145 -0.68 8.30 20.91
N VAL A 146 -0.19 9.20 21.77
CA VAL A 146 -0.43 10.65 21.63
C VAL A 146 0.30 11.24 20.44
N SER A 147 -0.23 12.32 19.87
CA SER A 147 0.22 12.90 18.59
C SER A 147 1.72 13.19 18.53
N LYS A 148 2.30 13.73 19.62
CA LYS A 148 3.74 14.08 19.67
C LYS A 148 4.64 12.86 19.48
N SER A 149 4.41 11.79 20.23
CA SER A 149 5.20 10.55 20.12
C SER A 149 4.89 9.79 18.83
N LEU A 150 3.64 9.86 18.39
CA LEU A 150 3.13 9.14 17.23
C LEU A 150 3.80 9.62 15.92
N LEU A 151 3.94 10.93 15.74
CA LEU A 151 4.57 11.52 14.56
C LEU A 151 6.10 11.48 14.59
N SER A 152 6.72 11.27 15.77
CA SER A 152 8.17 11.13 15.90
C SER A 152 8.69 9.71 15.66
N ARG A 153 7.82 8.73 15.37
CA ARG A 153 8.24 7.35 15.05
C ARG A 153 9.10 7.33 13.78
N ARG A 154 10.19 6.57 13.79
CA ARG A 154 11.13 6.48 12.65
C ARG A 154 10.45 6.12 11.32
N ALA A 155 9.51 5.16 11.34
CA ALA A 155 8.75 4.77 10.14
C ALA A 155 7.89 5.93 9.60
N VAL A 156 7.21 6.66 10.49
CA VAL A 156 6.40 7.84 10.13
C VAL A 156 7.27 8.94 9.53
N LEU A 157 8.39 9.26 10.17
CA LEU A 157 9.34 10.26 9.67
C LEU A 157 9.91 9.88 8.29
N LYS A 158 10.22 8.59 8.08
CA LYS A 158 10.65 8.08 6.77
C LYS A 158 9.58 8.29 5.70
N ARG A 159 8.31 8.01 6.00
CA ARG A 159 7.18 8.19 5.09
C ARG A 159 6.90 9.66 4.78
N LEU A 160 6.95 10.52 5.78
CA LEU A 160 6.81 11.97 5.59
C LEU A 160 7.94 12.54 4.74
N ALA A 161 9.19 12.12 4.99
CA ALA A 161 10.33 12.52 4.18
C ALA A 161 10.17 12.05 2.73
N ALA A 162 9.75 10.79 2.52
CA ALA A 162 9.47 10.26 1.19
C ALA A 162 8.40 11.07 0.45
N LEU A 163 7.25 11.34 1.10
CA LEU A 163 6.18 12.16 0.52
C LEU A 163 6.66 13.57 0.14
N ARG A 164 7.46 14.20 1.01
CA ARG A 164 8.06 15.53 0.72
C ARG A 164 9.02 15.47 -0.47
N SER A 165 9.83 14.44 -0.57
CA SER A 165 10.77 14.28 -1.70
C SER A 165 10.04 14.10 -3.04
N GLU A 166 8.88 13.44 -3.06
CA GLU A 166 8.09 13.28 -4.29
C GLU A 166 7.26 14.55 -4.63
N ARG A 167 7.13 15.49 -3.69
CA ARG A 167 6.35 16.73 -3.83
C ARG A 167 7.14 17.96 -3.38
N PRO A 168 8.22 18.32 -4.08
CA PRO A 168 8.96 19.55 -3.78
C PRO A 168 8.07 20.78 -3.98
N GLU A 169 8.31 21.83 -3.19
CA GLU A 169 7.69 23.14 -3.41
C GLU A 169 8.07 23.62 -4.83
N ARG A 170 7.05 23.91 -5.65
CA ARG A 170 7.21 24.47 -6.99
C ARG A 170 7.26 25.99 -6.92
#